data_AF-A0A328AXP9-F1
#
_entry.id   AF-A0A328AXP9-F1
#
_cell.length_a   1.000
_cell.length_b   1.000
_cell.length_c   1.000
_cell.angle_alpha   90.00
_cell.angle_beta   90.00
_cell.angle_gamma   90.00
#
_symmetry.space_group_name_H-M   'P 1'
#
loop_
_entity.id
_entity.type
_entity.pdbx_description
1 polymer ?
#
loop_
_entity_poly.entity_id
_entity_poly.type
_entity_poly.pdbx_seq_one_letter_code
_entity_poly.pdbx_strand_id
1 'polypeptide(L)'
;MSKRSAAFAAVLALAAGLAACATPTPYQPKVPGQASSGGYSETRIEANRWRVSFSGNSLTSRETVEGYLLYRAAELTLQQGADWFMIVDRNTARDARTYVEPDPLYRPWYGPGYSYWRPSWRYMGGGFGWRSWDPFWGDPFWADRMDVRTVERFEASAEVVMYHGAKPASDPRAFDAHAVLDNLGPRIQRPPPPKG
;
A
#
# COMPACT_ATOMS: atom_id res chain seq x y z
N MET A 1 55.19 1.97 7.38
CA MET A 1 53.88 1.53 6.84
C MET A 1 53.62 2.29 5.55
N SER A 2 53.45 1.57 4.44
CA SER A 2 53.37 2.15 3.09
C SER A 2 52.15 3.07 2.96
N LYS A 3 52.32 4.28 2.38
CA LYS A 3 51.23 5.22 2.07
C LYS A 3 50.08 4.58 1.28
N ARG A 4 50.35 3.46 0.59
CA ARG A 4 49.37 2.64 -0.14
C ARG A 4 48.40 1.90 0.78
N SER A 5 48.84 1.44 1.96
CA SER A 5 48.00 0.72 2.93
C SER A 5 47.00 1.65 3.63
N ALA A 6 47.39 2.91 3.88
CA ALA A 6 46.50 3.93 4.45
C ALA A 6 45.40 4.36 3.47
N ALA A 7 45.73 4.45 2.16
CA ALA A 7 44.76 4.76 1.12
C ALA A 7 43.71 3.63 0.94
N PHE A 8 44.12 2.37 1.00
CA PHE A 8 43.20 1.22 0.94
C PHE A 8 42.24 1.16 2.13
N ALA A 9 42.72 1.45 3.34
CA ALA A 9 41.89 1.50 4.54
C ALA A 9 40.86 2.65 4.48
N ALA A 10 41.24 3.80 3.93
CA ALA A 10 40.35 4.95 3.76
C ALA A 10 39.24 4.69 2.72
N VAL A 11 39.54 3.98 1.62
CA VAL A 11 38.54 3.60 0.61
C VAL A 11 37.56 2.56 1.15
N LEU A 12 38.03 1.58 1.94
CA LEU A 12 37.16 0.61 2.61
C LEU A 12 36.25 1.25 3.67
N ALA A 13 36.76 2.24 4.41
CA ALA A 13 35.97 3.00 5.39
C ALA A 13 34.92 3.91 4.70
N LEU A 14 35.24 4.51 3.54
CA LEU A 14 34.28 5.28 2.74
C LEU A 14 33.21 4.39 2.09
N ALA A 15 33.59 3.19 1.64
CA ALA A 15 32.66 2.23 1.05
C ALA A 15 31.66 1.67 2.09
N ALA A 16 32.06 1.54 3.35
CA ALA A 16 31.18 1.10 4.44
C ALA A 16 30.16 2.18 4.87
N GLY A 17 30.40 3.45 4.59
CA GLY A 17 29.50 4.56 4.94
C GLY A 17 28.33 4.79 3.98
N LEU A 18 28.36 4.18 2.79
CA LEU A 18 27.39 4.39 1.70
C LEU A 18 26.43 3.21 1.48
N ALA A 19 26.44 2.22 2.36
CA ALA A 19 25.37 1.24 2.43
C ALA A 19 24.11 1.92 3.02
N ALA A 20 23.46 2.77 2.22
CA ALA A 20 22.05 3.08 2.43
C ALA A 20 21.33 1.73 2.33
N CYS A 21 21.06 1.08 3.46
CA CYS A 21 20.22 -0.10 3.51
C CYS A 21 18.89 0.33 2.88
N ALA A 22 18.65 -0.08 1.64
CA ALA A 22 17.35 0.05 1.05
C ALA A 22 16.42 -0.81 1.93
N THR A 23 15.50 -0.16 2.62
CA THR A 23 14.49 -0.84 3.46
C THR A 23 13.14 -0.81 2.75
N PRO A 24 12.22 -1.72 3.10
CA PRO A 24 10.82 -1.57 2.72
C PRO A 24 10.30 -0.16 3.07
N THR A 25 9.39 0.36 2.24
CA THR A 25 8.78 1.67 2.44
C THR A 25 7.97 1.65 3.74
N PRO A 26 8.29 2.48 4.74
CA PRO A 26 7.53 2.56 5.97
C PRO A 26 6.21 3.31 5.75
N TYR A 27 5.31 3.19 6.71
CA TYR A 27 4.05 3.91 6.75
C TYR A 27 4.28 5.39 7.07
N GLN A 28 4.19 6.24 6.05
CA GLN A 28 4.41 7.69 6.15
C GLN A 28 3.67 8.41 5.01
N PRO A 29 3.40 9.73 5.14
CA PRO A 29 2.87 10.51 4.02
C PRO A 29 3.89 10.56 2.88
N LYS A 30 3.41 10.49 1.63
CA LYS A 30 4.22 10.62 0.41
C LYS A 30 4.48 12.11 0.14
N VAL A 31 5.66 12.60 0.49
CA VAL A 31 6.08 14.00 0.30
C VAL A 31 7.29 14.05 -0.64
N PRO A 32 7.34 14.98 -1.61
CA PRO A 32 8.54 15.20 -2.42
C PRO A 32 9.77 15.47 -1.55
N GLY A 33 10.91 14.84 -1.87
CA GLY A 33 12.18 15.07 -1.17
C GLY A 33 12.41 14.21 0.09
N GLN A 34 11.51 13.28 0.43
CA GLN A 34 11.74 12.33 1.53
C GLN A 34 12.83 11.31 1.23
N ALA A 35 13.55 10.90 2.27
CA ALA A 35 14.64 9.92 2.19
C ALA A 35 14.17 8.52 1.75
N SER A 36 12.92 8.15 2.05
CA SER A 36 12.33 6.89 1.61
C SER A 36 11.38 7.15 0.44
N SER A 37 11.53 6.36 -0.62
CA SER A 37 10.69 6.45 -1.81
C SER A 37 9.33 5.80 -1.57
N GLY A 38 8.30 6.62 -1.41
CA GLY A 38 6.91 6.17 -1.30
C GLY A 38 6.20 6.66 -0.04
N GLY A 39 5.07 6.03 0.27
CA GLY A 39 4.16 6.44 1.34
C GLY A 39 2.72 6.59 0.87
N TYR A 40 1.85 7.05 1.77
CA TYR A 40 0.45 7.28 1.49
C TYR A 40 0.16 8.67 0.94
N SER A 41 -0.88 8.79 0.12
CA SER A 41 -1.47 10.05 -0.30
C SER A 41 -2.98 9.91 -0.40
N GLU A 42 -3.68 11.02 -0.26
CA GLU A 42 -5.14 11.08 -0.31
C GLU A 42 -5.61 12.21 -1.21
N THR A 43 -6.78 12.06 -1.81
CA THR A 43 -7.40 13.09 -2.64
C THR A 43 -8.91 13.00 -2.50
N ARG A 44 -9.54 14.11 -2.15
CA ARG A 44 -11.00 14.19 -2.09
C ARG A 44 -11.57 14.16 -3.50
N ILE A 45 -12.52 13.27 -3.74
CA ILE A 45 -13.25 13.17 -5.01
C ILE A 45 -14.62 13.84 -4.84
N GLU A 46 -15.34 13.49 -3.77
CA GLU A 46 -16.63 14.08 -3.40
C GLU A 46 -16.69 14.27 -1.87
N ALA A 47 -17.84 14.74 -1.35
CA ALA A 47 -17.98 15.06 0.07
C ALA A 47 -17.61 13.89 0.99
N ASN A 48 -18.09 12.69 0.67
CA ASN A 48 -17.88 11.43 1.40
C ASN A 48 -17.03 10.41 0.61
N ARG A 49 -16.40 10.81 -0.51
CA ARG A 49 -15.63 9.91 -1.38
C ARG A 49 -14.20 10.39 -1.53
N TRP A 50 -13.27 9.50 -1.26
CA TRP A 50 -11.85 9.78 -1.28
C TRP A 50 -11.10 8.75 -2.10
N ARG A 51 -10.08 9.18 -2.84
CA ARG A 51 -9.06 8.27 -3.37
C ARG A 51 -7.89 8.25 -2.40
N VAL A 52 -7.56 7.07 -1.91
CA VAL A 52 -6.38 6.80 -1.08
C VAL A 52 -5.41 6.00 -1.92
N SER A 53 -4.13 6.34 -1.85
CA SER A 53 -3.06 5.61 -2.53
C SER A 53 -1.90 5.33 -1.58
N PHE A 54 -1.18 4.24 -1.82
CA PHE A 54 0.07 3.92 -1.14
C PHE A 54 1.10 3.50 -2.19
N SER A 55 2.24 4.19 -2.22
CA SER A 55 3.36 3.84 -3.09
C SER A 55 4.43 3.09 -2.30
N GLY A 56 4.80 1.90 -2.79
CA GLY A 56 5.92 1.11 -2.26
C GLY A 56 7.09 1.05 -3.23
N ASN A 57 8.29 0.86 -2.69
CA ASN A 57 9.48 0.52 -3.47
C ASN A 57 9.55 -0.99 -3.76
N SER A 58 10.56 -1.42 -4.52
CA SER A 58 10.80 -2.82 -4.89
C SER A 58 11.02 -3.79 -3.71
N LEU A 59 11.32 -3.27 -2.52
CA LEU A 59 11.52 -4.07 -1.30
C LEU A 59 10.26 -4.19 -0.45
N THR A 60 9.21 -3.44 -0.79
CA THR A 60 7.95 -3.45 -0.05
C THR A 60 7.08 -4.55 -0.62
N SER A 61 6.73 -5.54 0.22
CA SER A 61 5.83 -6.61 -0.24
C SER A 61 4.46 -6.03 -0.59
N ARG A 62 3.79 -6.68 -1.55
CA ARG A 62 2.42 -6.38 -1.92
C ARG A 62 1.51 -6.28 -0.71
N GLU A 63 1.51 -7.32 0.12
CA GLU A 63 0.61 -7.38 1.28
C GLU A 63 0.85 -6.21 2.24
N THR A 64 2.11 -5.77 2.38
CA THR A 64 2.45 -4.58 3.17
C THR A 64 1.79 -3.34 2.59
N VAL A 65 1.87 -3.14 1.27
CA VAL A 65 1.22 -2.01 0.60
C VAL A 65 -0.31 -2.06 0.73
N GLU A 66 -0.93 -3.24 0.55
CA GLU A 66 -2.38 -3.41 0.70
C GLU A 66 -2.85 -3.12 2.14
N GLY A 67 -2.15 -3.68 3.12
CA GLY A 67 -2.46 -3.46 4.53
C GLY A 67 -2.23 -2.02 4.96
N TYR A 68 -1.17 -1.36 4.47
CA TYR A 68 -0.93 0.06 4.74
C TYR A 68 -1.97 0.96 4.08
N LEU A 69 -2.41 0.62 2.88
CA LEU A 69 -3.50 1.32 2.22
C LEU A 69 -4.81 1.15 3.00
N LEU A 70 -5.13 -0.07 3.46
CA LEU A 70 -6.31 -0.35 4.28
C LEU A 70 -6.29 0.47 5.57
N TYR A 71 -5.15 0.44 6.25
CA TYR A 71 -4.93 1.21 7.48
C TYR A 71 -5.09 2.72 7.23
N ARG A 72 -4.55 3.26 6.12
CA ARG A 72 -4.74 4.67 5.80
C ARG A 72 -6.19 5.03 5.50
N ALA A 73 -6.92 4.16 4.80
CA ALA A 73 -8.33 4.38 4.53
C ALA A 73 -9.14 4.44 5.84
N ALA A 74 -8.84 3.59 6.81
CA ALA A 74 -9.45 3.64 8.14
C ALA A 74 -9.06 4.91 8.92
N GLU A 75 -7.77 5.28 8.95
CA GLU A 75 -7.31 6.51 9.59
C GLU A 75 -8.04 7.74 9.01
N LEU A 76 -8.12 7.81 7.67
CA LEU A 76 -8.80 8.91 6.98
C LEU A 76 -10.30 8.93 7.29
N THR A 77 -10.95 7.76 7.36
CA THR A 77 -12.38 7.65 7.69
C THR A 77 -12.68 8.29 9.05
N LEU A 78 -11.91 7.93 10.08
CA LEU A 78 -12.07 8.53 11.41
C LEU A 78 -11.69 10.02 11.42
N GLN A 79 -10.68 10.43 10.65
CA GLN A 79 -10.31 11.86 10.52
C GLN A 79 -11.43 12.71 9.90
N GLN A 80 -12.24 12.13 9.01
CA GLN A 80 -13.42 12.78 8.46
C GLN A 80 -14.66 12.69 9.37
N GLY A 81 -14.51 12.09 10.57
CA GLY A 81 -15.59 11.89 11.54
C GLY A 81 -16.56 10.76 11.20
N ALA A 82 -16.24 9.93 10.20
CA ALA A 82 -17.01 8.76 9.82
C ALA A 82 -16.58 7.52 10.63
N ASP A 83 -17.40 6.47 10.61
CA ASP A 83 -17.24 5.28 11.44
C ASP A 83 -16.77 4.06 10.64
N TRP A 84 -17.19 3.99 9.38
CA TRP A 84 -16.90 2.87 8.49
C TRP A 84 -16.81 3.33 7.03
N PHE A 85 -16.20 2.50 6.18
CA PHE A 85 -16.05 2.80 4.76
C PHE A 85 -16.23 1.56 3.90
N MET A 86 -16.50 1.79 2.61
CA MET A 86 -16.51 0.76 1.58
C MET A 86 -15.58 1.15 0.45
N ILE A 87 -14.92 0.15 -0.15
CA ILE A 87 -14.21 0.35 -1.41
C ILE A 87 -15.23 0.48 -2.55
N VAL A 88 -15.00 1.44 -3.46
CA VAL A 88 -15.81 1.61 -4.66
C VAL A 88 -15.26 0.68 -5.73
N ASP A 89 -16.08 -0.30 -6.10
CA ASP A 89 -15.86 -1.08 -7.30
C ASP A 89 -16.22 -0.17 -8.49
N ARG A 90 -15.29 0.04 -9.43
CA ARG A 90 -15.55 0.87 -10.63
C ARG A 90 -16.62 0.29 -11.56
N ASN A 91 -17.27 -0.81 -11.17
CA ASN A 91 -18.22 -1.57 -11.97
C ASN A 91 -19.70 -1.25 -11.71
N THR A 92 -20.06 -0.08 -11.17
CA THR A 92 -21.48 0.27 -10.96
C THR A 92 -22.27 0.52 -12.25
N ALA A 93 -21.68 0.41 -13.45
CA ALA A 93 -22.37 0.75 -14.71
C ALA A 93 -22.40 -0.31 -15.83
N ARG A 94 -21.63 -1.42 -15.77
CA ARG A 94 -21.77 -2.50 -16.75
C ARG A 94 -21.60 -3.88 -16.12
N ASP A 95 -22.74 -4.54 -15.99
CA ASP A 95 -22.89 -5.97 -15.76
C ASP A 95 -22.42 -6.51 -14.40
N ALA A 96 -23.41 -6.73 -13.51
CA ALA A 96 -23.31 -7.46 -12.24
C ALA A 96 -22.89 -8.95 -12.37
N ARG A 97 -22.27 -9.35 -13.49
CA ARG A 97 -21.99 -10.76 -13.85
C ARG A 97 -20.51 -11.13 -13.81
N THR A 98 -19.61 -10.18 -13.62
CA THR A 98 -18.17 -10.40 -13.51
C THR A 98 -17.65 -10.03 -12.11
N TYR A 99 -18.40 -10.39 -11.07
CA TYR A 99 -17.85 -10.38 -9.72
C TYR A 99 -16.87 -11.55 -9.60
N VAL A 100 -15.56 -11.25 -9.66
CA VAL A 100 -14.52 -12.24 -9.39
C VAL A 100 -14.48 -12.47 -7.88
N GLU A 101 -14.92 -13.64 -7.45
CA GLU A 101 -14.88 -14.12 -6.05
C GLU A 101 -13.48 -13.90 -5.44
N PRO A 102 -13.37 -13.43 -4.18
CA PRO A 102 -12.08 -13.35 -3.49
C PRO A 102 -11.36 -14.71 -3.51
N ASP A 103 -10.05 -14.72 -3.76
CA ASP A 103 -9.26 -15.95 -3.73
C ASP A 103 -9.39 -16.63 -2.36
N PRO A 104 -10.01 -17.83 -2.28
CA PRO A 104 -10.28 -18.50 -1.02
C PRO A 104 -9.01 -19.01 -0.32
N LEU A 105 -7.84 -19.00 -1.00
CA LEU A 105 -6.55 -19.41 -0.44
C LEU A 105 -5.68 -18.22 -0.01
N TYR A 106 -6.04 -16.99 -0.38
CA TYR A 106 -5.29 -15.81 0.04
C TYR A 106 -5.46 -15.55 1.55
N ARG A 107 -4.35 -15.48 2.28
CA ARG A 107 -4.29 -15.30 3.75
C ARG A 107 -3.31 -14.19 4.11
N PRO A 108 -3.63 -12.92 3.82
CA PRO A 108 -2.71 -11.81 4.07
C PRO A 108 -2.47 -11.57 5.57
N TRP A 109 -1.31 -11.01 5.91
CA TRP A 109 -1.00 -10.63 7.29
C TRP A 109 -1.98 -9.62 7.90
N TYR A 110 -2.64 -8.80 7.07
CA TYR A 110 -3.64 -7.84 7.52
C TYR A 110 -4.98 -8.51 7.88
N GLY A 111 -5.14 -9.81 7.63
CA GLY A 111 -6.21 -10.65 8.15
C GLY A 111 -7.21 -11.12 7.09
N PRO A 112 -7.72 -12.36 7.19
CA PRO A 112 -8.66 -12.91 6.20
C PRO A 112 -10.04 -12.22 6.20
N GLY A 113 -10.39 -11.51 7.29
CA GLY A 113 -11.63 -10.74 7.40
C GLY A 113 -11.71 -9.51 6.49
N TYR A 114 -10.61 -9.18 5.80
CA TYR A 114 -10.54 -8.07 4.84
C TYR A 114 -10.41 -8.57 3.40
N SER A 115 -10.90 -9.77 3.08
CA SER A 115 -10.82 -10.38 1.73
C SER A 115 -11.46 -9.53 0.62
N TYR A 116 -12.42 -8.67 0.97
CA TYR A 116 -13.07 -7.73 0.04
C TYR A 116 -12.24 -6.44 -0.18
N TRP A 117 -11.12 -6.28 0.54
CA TRP A 117 -10.20 -5.17 0.32
C TRP A 117 -9.33 -5.44 -0.89
N ARG A 118 -9.72 -4.89 -2.04
CA ARG A 118 -9.09 -5.17 -3.34
C ARG A 118 -8.74 -3.87 -4.06
N PRO A 119 -7.63 -3.22 -3.70
CA PRO A 119 -7.21 -2.01 -4.37
C PRO A 119 -6.77 -2.29 -5.81
N SER A 120 -6.91 -1.27 -6.66
CA SER A 120 -6.30 -1.26 -7.99
C SER A 120 -4.81 -0.98 -7.88
N TRP A 121 -4.04 -1.47 -8.84
CA TRP A 121 -2.58 -1.36 -8.85
C TRP A 121 -2.07 -0.69 -10.09
N ARG A 122 -0.99 0.06 -9.94
CA ARG A 122 -0.11 0.42 -11.05
C ARG A 122 1.33 0.17 -10.65
N TYR A 123 2.13 -0.22 -11.62
CA TYR A 123 3.51 -0.60 -11.37
C TYR A 123 4.40 -0.27 -12.56
N MET A 124 5.69 -0.06 -12.28
CA MET A 124 6.70 0.25 -13.29
C MET A 124 7.63 -0.94 -13.46
N GLY A 125 7.48 -1.66 -14.57
CA GLY A 125 8.33 -2.80 -14.92
C GLY A 125 9.60 -2.33 -15.63
N GLY A 126 10.75 -2.93 -15.30
CA GLY A 126 12.04 -2.58 -15.89
C GLY A 126 11.98 -2.50 -17.43
N GLY A 127 12.17 -1.31 -17.98
CA GLY A 127 12.20 -1.06 -19.43
C GLY A 127 10.85 -0.85 -20.15
N PHE A 128 9.69 -1.02 -19.49
CA PHE A 128 8.37 -1.01 -20.17
C PHE A 128 7.36 0.04 -19.66
N GLY A 129 7.80 1.04 -18.91
CA GLY A 129 6.93 2.13 -18.43
C GLY A 129 5.87 1.70 -17.39
N TRP A 130 4.88 2.56 -17.14
CA TRP A 130 3.80 2.28 -16.20
C TRP A 130 2.77 1.32 -16.78
N ARG A 131 2.45 0.27 -16.03
CA ARG A 131 1.36 -0.68 -16.28
C ARG A 131 0.35 -0.59 -15.16
N SER A 132 -0.91 -0.92 -15.44
CA SER A 132 -1.98 -0.95 -14.45
C SER A 132 -2.59 -2.34 -14.40
N TRP A 133 -3.06 -2.74 -13.23
CA TRP A 133 -3.86 -3.93 -13.01
C TRP A 133 -5.05 -3.58 -12.13
N ASP A 134 -6.22 -4.11 -12.48
CA ASP A 134 -7.45 -3.87 -11.77
C ASP A 134 -8.10 -5.22 -11.36
N PRO A 135 -8.43 -5.42 -10.08
CA PRO A 135 -8.99 -6.68 -9.60
C PRO A 135 -10.35 -7.06 -10.21
N PHE A 136 -11.01 -6.12 -10.88
CA PHE A 136 -12.38 -6.27 -11.37
C PHE A 136 -12.46 -6.45 -12.90
N TRP A 137 -11.33 -6.39 -13.63
CA TRP A 137 -11.28 -6.52 -15.10
C TRP A 137 -10.80 -7.89 -15.62
N GLY A 138 -11.19 -8.99 -14.96
CA GLY A 138 -11.02 -10.36 -15.48
C GLY A 138 -9.59 -10.88 -15.67
N ASP A 139 -8.58 -10.03 -15.49
CA ASP A 139 -7.17 -10.40 -15.58
C ASP A 139 -6.74 -11.15 -14.31
N PRO A 140 -6.14 -12.35 -14.46
CA PRO A 140 -5.59 -13.09 -13.33
C PRO A 140 -4.55 -12.24 -12.58
N PHE A 141 -4.45 -12.45 -11.27
CA PHE A 141 -3.65 -11.63 -10.38
C PHE A 141 -2.19 -11.55 -10.88
N TRP A 142 -1.75 -10.35 -11.28
CA TRP A 142 -0.48 -10.18 -11.99
C TRP A 142 0.73 -10.57 -11.17
N ALA A 143 0.70 -10.42 -9.84
CA ALA A 143 1.85 -10.74 -9.00
C ALA A 143 2.09 -12.25 -8.85
N ASP A 144 1.14 -13.10 -9.26
CA ASP A 144 1.38 -14.55 -9.40
C ASP A 144 2.19 -14.86 -10.67
N ARG A 145 2.19 -13.95 -11.65
CA ARG A 145 2.88 -14.10 -12.94
C ARG A 145 4.14 -13.25 -13.06
N MET A 146 4.24 -12.17 -12.29
CA MET A 146 5.38 -11.27 -12.31
C MET A 146 6.24 -11.54 -11.08
N ASP A 147 7.54 -11.76 -11.29
CA ASP A 147 8.49 -11.69 -10.20
C ASP A 147 8.50 -10.24 -9.69
N VAL A 148 7.92 -10.03 -8.50
CA VAL A 148 7.84 -8.74 -7.79
C VAL A 148 9.21 -8.07 -7.72
N ARG A 149 10.31 -8.84 -7.79
CA ARG A 149 11.69 -8.34 -7.83
C ARG A 149 12.05 -7.55 -9.10
N THR A 150 11.31 -7.73 -10.19
CA THR A 150 11.54 -7.04 -11.48
C THR A 150 10.84 -5.69 -11.58
N VAL A 151 10.05 -5.33 -10.57
CA VAL A 151 9.29 -4.10 -10.54
C VAL A 151 9.98 -3.07 -9.64
N GLU A 152 10.19 -1.89 -10.20
CA GLU A 152 10.93 -0.80 -9.54
C GLU A 152 10.05 0.01 -8.59
N ARG A 153 8.77 0.15 -8.92
CA ARG A 153 7.78 0.92 -8.15
C ARG A 153 6.40 0.31 -8.25
N PHE A 154 5.70 0.28 -7.13
CA PHE A 154 4.29 -0.07 -7.05
C PHE A 154 3.48 1.07 -6.45
N GLU A 155 2.25 1.21 -6.90
CA GLU A 155 1.26 2.05 -6.25
C GLU A 155 -0.08 1.33 -6.25
N ALA A 156 -0.59 1.09 -5.05
CA ALA A 156 -1.96 0.64 -4.86
C ALA A 156 -2.87 1.85 -4.63
N SER A 157 -4.08 1.81 -5.15
CA SER A 157 -5.09 2.85 -4.93
C SER A 157 -6.48 2.27 -4.75
N ALA A 158 -7.22 2.87 -3.82
CA ALA A 158 -8.61 2.55 -3.52
C ALA A 158 -9.42 3.85 -3.50
N GLU A 159 -10.57 3.83 -4.13
CA GLU A 159 -11.59 4.83 -3.89
C GLU A 159 -12.49 4.30 -2.79
N VAL A 160 -12.72 5.10 -1.75
CA VAL A 160 -13.53 4.71 -0.61
C VAL A 160 -14.65 5.70 -0.39
N VAL A 161 -15.82 5.18 -0.01
CA VAL A 161 -16.95 5.98 0.46
C VAL A 161 -17.10 5.76 1.95
N MET A 162 -17.21 6.87 2.67
CA MET A 162 -17.25 6.90 4.13
C MET A 162 -18.67 7.15 4.63
N TYR A 163 -18.99 6.56 5.77
CA TYR A 163 -20.34 6.57 6.35
C TYR A 163 -20.28 6.69 7.87
N HIS A 164 -21.32 7.30 8.44
CA HIS A 164 -21.50 7.42 9.88
C HIS A 164 -22.45 6.34 10.43
N GLY A 165 -22.37 6.12 11.74
CA GLY A 165 -23.24 5.23 12.49
C GLY A 165 -22.84 3.76 12.40
N ALA A 166 -23.81 2.89 12.68
CA ALA A 166 -23.58 1.45 12.72
C ALA A 166 -23.23 0.90 11.34
N LYS A 167 -22.14 0.12 11.29
CA LYS A 167 -21.76 -0.63 10.10
C LYS A 167 -22.83 -1.69 9.77
N PRO A 168 -23.24 -1.83 8.49
CA PRO A 168 -24.12 -2.94 8.09
C PRO A 168 -23.45 -4.29 8.36
N ALA A 169 -24.08 -5.13 9.20
CA ALA A 169 -23.53 -6.44 9.54
C ALA A 169 -23.55 -7.43 8.35
N SER A 170 -24.40 -7.18 7.36
CA SER A 170 -24.62 -8.05 6.20
C SER A 170 -23.76 -7.70 4.97
N ASP A 171 -23.09 -6.55 4.94
CA ASP A 171 -22.23 -6.18 3.80
C ASP A 171 -20.76 -6.45 4.12
N PRO A 172 -20.16 -7.51 3.54
CA PRO A 172 -18.78 -7.86 3.81
C PRO A 172 -17.76 -6.87 3.18
N ARG A 173 -18.23 -5.93 2.34
CA ARG A 173 -17.42 -4.84 1.78
C ARG A 173 -17.38 -3.61 2.69
N ALA A 174 -18.15 -3.62 3.78
CA ALA A 174 -18.11 -2.58 4.80
C ALA A 174 -17.00 -2.89 5.82
N PHE A 175 -16.05 -1.97 5.91
CA PHE A 175 -14.91 -2.04 6.82
C PHE A 175 -15.13 -1.08 7.99
N ASP A 176 -15.13 -1.63 9.20
CA ASP A 176 -15.16 -0.83 10.42
C ASP A 176 -13.80 -0.15 10.59
N ALA A 177 -13.76 1.18 10.63
CA ALA A 177 -12.50 1.90 10.67
C ALA A 177 -11.78 1.70 12.01
N HIS A 178 -12.50 1.65 13.14
CA HIS A 178 -11.91 1.40 14.45
C HIS A 178 -11.28 0.00 14.50
N ALA A 179 -12.04 -1.02 14.08
CA ALA A 179 -11.53 -2.40 14.08
C ALA A 179 -10.31 -2.56 13.16
N VAL A 180 -10.26 -1.88 12.01
CA VAL A 180 -9.08 -1.88 11.14
C VAL A 180 -7.87 -1.30 11.88
N LEU A 181 -8.03 -0.13 12.52
CA LEU A 181 -6.92 0.51 13.23
C LEU A 181 -6.41 -0.34 14.39
N ASP A 182 -7.31 -0.93 15.18
CA ASP A 182 -6.95 -1.77 16.32
C ASP A 182 -6.20 -3.05 15.88
N ASN A 183 -6.66 -3.69 14.81
CA ASN A 183 -6.08 -4.95 14.33
C ASN A 183 -4.73 -4.75 13.61
N LEU A 184 -4.62 -3.70 12.80
CA LEU A 184 -3.43 -3.48 11.96
C LEU A 184 -2.40 -2.59 12.67
N GLY A 185 -2.82 -1.65 13.51
CA GLY A 185 -1.97 -0.65 14.15
C GLY A 185 -0.67 -1.21 14.76
N PRO A 186 -0.72 -2.30 15.56
CA PRO A 186 0.48 -2.90 16.15
C PRO A 186 1.49 -3.47 15.14
N ARG A 187 1.07 -3.71 13.89
CA ARG A 187 1.89 -4.30 12.82
C ARG A 187 2.44 -3.27 11.83
N ILE A 188 1.96 -2.01 11.91
CA ILE A 188 2.39 -0.93 11.01
C ILE A 188 3.82 -0.50 11.34
N GLN A 189 4.72 -0.59 10.35
CA GLN A 189 6.09 -0.10 10.49
C GLN A 189 6.16 1.38 10.12
N ARG A 190 6.39 2.24 11.10
CA ARG A 190 6.58 3.69 10.91
C ARG A 190 8.06 4.02 10.73
N PRO A 191 8.42 5.14 10.08
CA PRO A 191 9.82 5.54 9.97
C PRO A 191 10.44 5.75 11.37
N PRO A 192 11.75 5.49 11.53
CA PRO A 192 12.43 5.80 12.78
C PRO A 192 12.34 7.31 13.08
N PRO A 193 12.36 7.70 14.36
CA PRO A 193 12.40 9.11 14.72
C PRO A 193 13.63 9.79 14.09
N PRO A 194 13.53 11.08 13.71
CA PRO A 194 14.68 11.80 13.18
C PRO A 194 15.84 11.72 14.15
N LYS A 195 17.03 11.40 13.64
CA LYS A 195 18.27 11.50 14.43
C LYS A 195 18.52 12.99 14.63
N GLY A 196 18.37 13.46 15.87
CA GLY A 196 18.66 14.83 16.27
C GLY A 196 20.15 15.16 16.22
#